data_AF-A0A376TC85-F1
#
_entry.id   AF-A0A376TC85-F1
#
_cell.length_a   1.000
_cell.length_b   1.000
_cell.length_c   1.000
_cell.angle_alpha   90.00
_cell.angle_beta   90.00
_cell.angle_gamma   90.00
#
_symmetry.space_group_name_H-M   'P 1'
#
loop_
_entity.id
_entity.type
_entity.pdbx_description
1 polymer ?
#
loop_
_entity_poly.entity_id
_entity_poly.type
_entity_poly.pdbx_seq_one_letter_code
_entity_poly.pdbx_strand_id
1 'polypeptide(L)'
;MKRDELMELIFLGTSAGVPTRTRNVTAILLNLQHPTQSGLWLFDCGEGTQHQLLHTAFNPGKLDKIFYQSPSWRSSFWFTRLAVQSFYVRHYPTLNDLWSARYP
;
A
#
# COMPACT_ATOMS: atom_id res chain seq x y z
N MET A 1 -26.15 -10.21 14.58
CA MET A 1 -25.31 -10.91 13.59
C MET A 1 -23.92 -10.30 13.67
N LYS A 2 -22.97 -10.96 14.35
CA LYS A 2 -21.60 -10.48 14.42
C LYS A 2 -20.91 -10.76 13.08
N ARG A 3 -20.47 -9.72 12.38
CA ARG A 3 -19.49 -9.85 11.29
C ARG A 3 -18.12 -9.82 11.96
N ASP A 4 -17.73 -10.93 12.59
CA ASP A 4 -16.44 -11.01 13.29
C ASP A 4 -15.27 -11.17 12.31
N GLU A 5 -15.55 -11.47 11.04
CA GLU A 5 -14.57 -11.66 9.99
C GLU A 5 -14.98 -10.90 8.72
N LEU A 6 -14.10 -10.02 8.25
CA LEU A 6 -14.26 -9.29 6.99
C LEU A 6 -12.94 -9.29 6.22
N MET A 7 -13.01 -9.68 4.95
CA MET A 7 -11.91 -9.53 4.00
C MET A 7 -12.33 -8.51 2.94
N GLU A 8 -11.55 -7.45 2.82
CA GLU A 8 -11.80 -6.40 1.85
C GLU A 8 -10.60 -6.25 0.92
N LEU A 9 -10.85 -6.35 -0.39
CA LEU A 9 -9.87 -6.11 -1.44
C LEU A 9 -10.09 -4.72 -2.04
N ILE A 10 -9.06 -3.88 -1.98
CA ILE A 10 -9.05 -2.54 -2.55
C ILE A 10 -8.02 -2.51 -3.69
N PHE A 11 -8.49 -2.19 -4.89
CA PHE A 11 -7.61 -2.01 -6.05
C PHE A 11 -7.03 -0.60 -6.03
N LEU A 12 -5.72 -0.48 -5.79
CA LEU A 12 -4.97 0.77 -5.89
C LEU A 12 -4.49 1.02 -7.33
N GLY A 13 -4.39 -0.03 -8.14
CA GLY A 13 -4.17 0.08 -9.56
C GLY A 13 -4.36 -1.26 -10.28
N THR A 14 -4.64 -1.19 -11.58
CA THR A 14 -5.07 -2.35 -12.38
C THR A 14 -4.44 -2.38 -13.77
N SER A 15 -3.50 -1.48 -14.07
CA SER A 15 -2.81 -1.42 -15.37
C SER A 15 -1.63 -2.39 -15.39
N ALA A 16 -1.46 -3.12 -16.48
CA ALA A 16 -0.30 -3.97 -16.69
C ALA A 16 0.88 -3.16 -17.27
N GLY A 17 2.03 -3.21 -16.62
CA GLY A 17 3.31 -2.70 -17.13
C GLY A 17 3.52 -1.19 -16.98
N VAL A 18 2.64 -0.35 -17.55
CA VAL A 18 2.83 1.12 -17.59
C VAL A 18 1.57 1.82 -17.06
N PRO A 19 1.72 2.89 -16.24
CA PRO A 19 0.57 3.68 -15.81
C PRO A 19 -0.08 4.38 -17.01
N THR A 20 -1.39 4.54 -16.94
CA THR A 20 -2.18 5.28 -17.92
C THR A 20 -2.75 6.54 -17.28
N ARG A 21 -3.35 7.44 -18.07
CA ARG A 21 -3.99 8.65 -17.53
C ARG A 21 -5.08 8.36 -16.49
N THR A 22 -5.74 7.20 -16.56
CA THR A 22 -6.89 6.86 -15.72
C THR A 22 -6.65 5.68 -14.78
N ARG A 23 -5.60 4.88 -15.00
CA ARG A 23 -5.32 3.68 -14.20
C ARG A 23 -3.84 3.61 -13.87
N ASN A 24 -3.57 3.48 -12.57
CA ASN A 24 -2.23 3.19 -12.11
C ASN A 24 -1.83 1.72 -12.37
N VAL A 25 -0.55 1.42 -12.28
CA VAL A 25 -0.03 0.04 -12.37
C VAL A 25 -0.55 -0.83 -11.22
N THR A 26 -0.49 -2.15 -11.41
CA THR A 26 -1.03 -3.15 -10.50
C THR A 26 -0.60 -2.95 -9.05
N ALA A 27 -1.60 -2.84 -8.16
CA ALA A 27 -1.44 -2.83 -6.72
C ALA A 27 -2.80 -3.16 -6.06
N ILE A 28 -2.81 -4.10 -5.14
CA ILE A 28 -4.02 -4.56 -4.44
C ILE A 28 -3.76 -4.56 -2.94
N LEU A 29 -4.57 -3.81 -2.21
CA LEU A 29 -4.55 -3.77 -0.75
C LEU A 29 -5.59 -4.75 -0.21
N LEU A 30 -5.17 -5.63 0.67
CA LEU A 30 -6.01 -6.57 1.39
C LEU A 30 -6.10 -6.11 2.85
N ASN A 31 -7.32 -5.75 3.26
CA ASN A 31 -7.68 -5.44 4.64
C ASN A 31 -8.32 -6.68 5.27
N LEU A 32 -7.54 -7.38 6.10
CA LEU A 32 -7.97 -8.55 6.86
C LEU A 32 -8.44 -8.10 8.24
N GLN A 33 -9.74 -8.23 8.49
CA GLN A 33 -10.34 -7.98 9.80
C GLN A 33 -10.76 -9.32 10.39
N HIS A 34 -9.79 -10.08 10.90
CA HIS A 34 -10.02 -11.38 11.53
C HIS A 34 -9.64 -11.32 13.03
N PRO A 35 -10.36 -11.99 13.94
CA PRO A 35 -10.14 -11.88 15.38
C PRO A 35 -8.75 -12.35 15.84
N THR A 36 -8.18 -13.33 15.15
CA THR A 36 -6.86 -13.90 15.49
C THR A 36 -5.72 -13.37 14.63
N GLN A 37 -6.01 -12.81 13.44
CA GLN A 37 -5.00 -12.33 12.49
C GLN A 37 -5.59 -11.17 11.66
N SER A 38 -5.66 -9.99 12.26
CA SER A 38 -5.93 -8.77 11.52
C SER A 38 -4.66 -8.22 10.89
N GLY A 39 -4.75 -7.61 9.72
CA GLY A 39 -3.62 -6.93 9.13
C GLY A 39 -3.92 -6.29 7.79
N LEU A 40 -3.05 -5.38 7.39
CA LEU A 40 -3.11 -4.73 6.09
C LEU A 40 -1.98 -5.28 5.22
N TRP A 41 -2.32 -6.00 4.16
CA TRP A 41 -1.34 -6.60 3.25
C TRP A 41 -1.42 -5.93 1.89
N LEU A 42 -0.28 -5.69 1.28
CA LEU A 42 -0.22 -5.15 -0.08
C LEU A 42 0.36 -6.20 -1.03
N PHE A 43 -0.32 -6.40 -2.15
CA PHE A 43 0.12 -7.25 -3.24
C PHE A 43 0.43 -6.38 -4.46
N ASP A 44 1.65 -6.53 -4.97
CA ASP A 44 2.27 -5.66 -5.96
C ASP A 44 2.39 -4.20 -5.49
N CYS A 45 3.38 -3.49 -6.03
CA CYS A 45 3.69 -2.13 -5.59
C CYS A 45 4.37 -1.34 -6.70
N GLY A 46 3.70 -1.26 -7.85
CA GLY A 46 4.19 -0.48 -8.97
C GLY A 46 4.24 1.03 -8.68
N GLU A 47 4.71 1.79 -9.67
CA GLU A 47 4.76 3.26 -9.66
C GLU A 47 3.50 3.91 -9.07
N GLY A 48 3.66 4.91 -8.22
CA GLY A 48 2.54 5.66 -7.64
C GLY A 48 1.66 4.90 -6.64
N THR A 49 1.97 3.64 -6.31
CA THR A 49 1.16 2.87 -5.31
C THR A 49 1.11 3.58 -3.95
N GLN A 50 2.21 4.22 -3.54
CA GLN A 50 2.23 5.05 -2.32
C GLN A 50 1.21 6.18 -2.36
N HIS A 51 1.02 6.83 -3.52
CA HIS A 51 0.10 7.95 -3.69
C HIS A 51 -1.34 7.45 -3.67
N GLN A 52 -1.60 6.36 -4.37
CA GLN A 52 -2.92 5.72 -4.35
C GLN A 52 -3.31 5.30 -2.94
N LEU A 53 -2.37 4.78 -2.14
CA LEU A 53 -2.61 4.42 -0.74
C LEU A 53 -2.93 5.66 0.12
N LEU A 54 -2.25 6.79 -0.09
CA LEU A 54 -2.51 8.05 0.62
C LEU A 54 -3.90 8.64 0.34
N HIS A 55 -4.52 8.29 -0.80
CA HIS A 55 -5.89 8.67 -1.12
C HIS A 55 -6.96 7.76 -0.50
N THR A 56 -6.55 6.73 0.26
CA THR A 56 -7.46 5.86 1.00
C THR A 56 -7.56 6.25 2.47
N ALA A 57 -8.50 5.65 3.21
CA ALA A 57 -8.56 5.77 4.67
C ALA A 57 -7.51 4.91 5.41
N PHE A 58 -6.70 4.12 4.68
CA PHE A 58 -5.75 3.19 5.27
C PHE A 58 -4.43 3.86 5.59
N ASN A 59 -3.92 3.61 6.80
CA ASN A 59 -2.63 4.13 7.24
C ASN A 59 -1.48 3.24 6.72
N PRO A 60 -0.51 3.77 5.96
CA PRO A 60 0.64 3.01 5.47
C PRO A 60 1.47 2.36 6.59
N GLY A 61 1.51 2.95 7.77
CA GLY A 61 2.18 2.40 8.95
C GLY A 61 1.54 1.13 9.51
N LYS A 62 0.31 0.80 9.09
CA LYS A 62 -0.37 -0.47 9.43
C LYS A 62 -0.12 -1.59 8.42
N LEU A 63 0.63 -1.34 7.33
CA LEU A 63 1.03 -2.41 6.40
C LEU A 63 1.94 -3.41 7.11
N ASP A 64 1.51 -4.67 7.18
CA ASP A 64 2.24 -5.75 7.86
C ASP A 64 3.04 -6.61 6.90
N LYS A 65 2.55 -6.77 5.67
CA LYS A 65 3.19 -7.57 4.62
C LYS A 65 3.06 -6.85 3.28
N ILE A 66 4.15 -6.83 2.53
CA ILE A 66 4.17 -6.38 1.13
C ILE A 66 4.71 -7.54 0.30
N PHE A 67 3.88 -8.07 -0.58
CA PHE A 67 4.22 -9.12 -1.52
C PHE A 67 4.42 -8.47 -2.89
N TYR A 68 5.56 -8.71 -3.54
CA TYR A 68 5.83 -8.16 -4.87
C TYR A 68 6.18 -9.30 -5.84
N GLN A 69 5.69 -9.21 -7.08
CA GLN A 69 5.74 -10.33 -8.03
C GLN A 69 7.02 -10.38 -8.88
N SER A 70 7.76 -9.27 -9.01
CA SER A 70 8.89 -9.16 -9.94
C SER A 70 10.08 -8.39 -9.35
N PRO A 71 11.30 -8.95 -9.37
CA PRO A 71 12.53 -8.26 -8.94
C PRO A 71 13.13 -7.34 -10.01
N SER A 72 12.35 -6.86 -10.98
CA SER A 72 12.86 -5.87 -11.94
C SER A 72 13.26 -4.59 -11.20
N TRP A 73 14.40 -3.97 -11.58
CA TRP A 73 14.94 -2.77 -10.93
C TRP A 73 13.92 -1.63 -10.80
N ARG A 74 12.99 -1.51 -11.76
CA ARG A 74 11.91 -0.50 -11.75
C ARG A 74 10.92 -0.74 -10.60
N SER A 75 10.54 -2.00 -10.36
CA SER A 75 9.58 -2.36 -9.32
C SER A 75 10.22 -2.29 -7.92
N SER A 76 11.51 -2.64 -7.82
CA SER A 76 12.27 -2.58 -6.56
C SER A 76 12.43 -1.16 -6.01
N PHE A 77 12.48 -0.14 -6.88
CA PHE A 77 12.53 1.26 -6.45
C PHE A 77 11.24 1.67 -5.72
N TRP A 78 10.08 1.35 -6.29
CA TRP A 78 8.77 1.68 -5.72
C TRP A 78 8.47 0.86 -4.46
N PHE A 79 8.86 -0.41 -4.44
CA PHE A 79 8.85 -1.23 -3.24
C PHE A 79 9.63 -0.58 -2.10
N THR A 80 10.88 -0.18 -2.36
CA THR A 80 11.75 0.43 -1.34
C THR A 80 11.14 1.71 -0.80
N ARG A 81 10.61 2.58 -1.66
CA ARG A 81 9.93 3.81 -1.22
C ARG A 81 8.74 3.53 -0.30
N LEU A 82 7.87 2.60 -0.69
CA LEU A 82 6.69 2.28 0.09
C LEU A 82 7.06 1.59 1.42
N ALA A 83 8.06 0.70 1.42
CA ALA A 83 8.55 0.05 2.63
C ALA A 83 9.13 1.08 3.62
N VAL A 84 9.91 2.05 3.12
CA VAL A 84 10.44 3.16 3.93
C VAL A 84 9.30 4.03 4.46
N GLN A 85 8.29 4.36 3.64
CA GLN A 85 7.12 5.12 4.08
C GLN A 85 6.38 4.37 5.20
N SER A 86 6.07 3.10 5.00
CA SER A 86 5.39 2.29 6.01
C SER A 86 6.19 2.23 7.31
N PHE A 87 7.50 1.99 7.23
CA PHE A 87 8.39 2.02 8.39
C PHE A 87 8.37 3.37 9.11
N TYR A 88 8.53 4.47 8.36
CA TYR A 88 8.60 5.81 8.92
C TYR A 88 7.30 6.22 9.59
N VAL A 89 6.15 6.01 8.94
CA VAL A 89 4.83 6.33 9.50
C VAL A 89 4.50 5.46 10.71
N ARG A 90 4.98 4.20 10.74
CA ARG A 90 4.84 3.31 11.90
C ARG A 90 5.60 3.80 13.13
N HIS A 91 6.81 4.35 12.96
CA HIS A 91 7.68 4.77 14.08
C HIS A 91 7.58 6.26 14.42
N TYR A 92 7.18 7.09 13.46
CA TYR A 92 7.10 8.56 13.58
C TYR A 92 5.74 9.08 13.06
N PRO A 93 4.62 8.70 13.71
CA PRO A 93 3.27 9.01 13.21
C PRO A 93 2.99 10.53 13.14
N THR A 94 3.62 11.33 14.00
CA THR A 94 3.49 12.81 14.01
C THR A 94 4.15 13.49 12.82
N LEU A 95 4.98 12.77 12.04
CA LEU A 95 5.70 13.29 10.88
C LEU A 95 5.10 12.79 9.56
N ASN A 96 3.95 12.09 9.60
CA ASN A 96 3.29 11.57 8.40
C ASN A 96 2.92 12.66 7.39
N ASP A 97 2.44 13.81 7.87
CA ASP A 97 2.06 14.93 7.02
C ASP A 97 3.29 15.54 6.31
N LEU A 98 4.43 15.59 7.00
CA LEU A 98 5.70 16.06 6.43
C LEU A 98 6.25 15.08 5.38
N TRP A 99 6.14 13.77 5.63
CA TRP A 99 6.51 12.76 4.65
C TRP A 99 5.65 12.86 3.39
N SER A 100 4.33 12.97 3.57
CA SER A 100 3.35 13.11 2.49
C SER A 100 3.58 14.38 1.67
N ALA A 101 3.96 15.48 2.33
CA ALA A 101 4.30 16.74 1.64
C ALA A 101 5.64 16.68 0.88
N ARG A 102 6.62 15.88 1.35
CA ARG A 102 7.95 15.77 0.73
C ARG A 102 7.97 14.82 -0.47
N TYR A 103 7.07 13.85 -0.52
CA TYR A 103 6.98 12.86 -1.59
C TYR A 103 5.56 12.83 -2.18
N PRO A 104 5.14 13.92 -2.86
CA PRO A 104 3.83 14.04 -3.49
C PRO A 104 3.70 13.11 -4.69
#